data_AF-A0A535XKD6-F1
#
_entry.id   AF-A0A535XKD6-F1
#
_cell.length_a   1.000
_cell.length_b   1.000
_cell.length_c   1.000
_cell.angle_alpha   90.00
_cell.angle_beta   90.00
_cell.angle_gamma   90.00
#
_symmetry.space_group_name_H-M   'P 1'
#
loop_
_entity.id
_entity.type
_entity.pdbx_description
1 polymer ?
#
loop_
_entity_poly.entity_id
_entity_poly.type
_entity_poly.pdbx_seq_one_letter_code
_entity_poly.pdbx_strand_id
1 'polypeptide(L)'
;LRPCHNDLLNANFIDDGQRIRIVDWEYAGMGDPFFDLGNFSVNHDLTPDEDAWVIQAYDGEVRTHRLARLSLMRVVSDFREAMWGVLQQAISTLEVDFVAYANEHFERLLRNAESADFEKRLSQAADA
;
A
#
# COMPACT_ATOMS: atom_id res chain seq x y z
N LEU A 1 -7.69 16.08 1.05
CA LEU A 1 -8.00 14.76 1.64
C LEU A 1 -9.26 14.20 1.00
N ARG A 2 -9.38 12.87 0.92
CA ARG A 2 -10.54 12.13 0.43
C ARG A 2 -10.86 10.98 1.40
N PRO A 3 -12.09 10.44 1.42
CA PRO A 3 -12.34 9.18 2.12
C PRO A 3 -11.46 8.09 1.53
N CYS A 4 -10.67 7.42 2.38
CA CYS A 4 -9.77 6.32 2.05
C CYS A 4 -10.12 5.12 2.92
N HIS A 5 -9.89 3.91 2.41
CA HIS A 5 -10.11 2.66 3.14
C HIS A 5 -8.99 2.38 4.15
N ASN A 6 -7.75 2.73 3.77
CA ASN A 6 -6.50 2.51 4.48
C ASN A 6 -6.13 1.03 4.74
N ASP A 7 -6.82 0.08 4.10
CA ASP A 7 -6.60 -1.36 4.30
C ASP A 7 -7.12 -2.21 3.12
N LEU A 8 -6.65 -1.92 1.90
CA LEU A 8 -7.05 -2.62 0.67
C LEU A 8 -6.27 -3.93 0.50
N LEU A 9 -6.41 -4.85 1.45
CA LEU A 9 -5.87 -6.21 1.40
C LEU A 9 -6.66 -7.11 0.44
N ASN A 10 -6.05 -8.16 -0.11
CA ASN A 10 -6.72 -9.14 -0.99
C ASN A 10 -8.05 -9.67 -0.39
N ALA A 11 -8.06 -9.94 0.92
CA ALA A 11 -9.23 -10.48 1.61
C ALA A 11 -10.42 -9.50 1.71
N ASN A 12 -10.17 -8.20 1.55
CA ASN A 12 -11.19 -7.16 1.66
C ASN A 12 -11.93 -6.92 0.33
N PHE A 13 -11.57 -7.64 -0.74
CA PHE A 13 -12.26 -7.62 -2.03
C PHE A 13 -13.14 -8.87 -2.20
N ILE A 14 -14.43 -8.67 -2.42
CA ILE A 14 -15.39 -9.73 -2.74
C ILE A 14 -15.85 -9.55 -4.19
N ASP A 15 -15.36 -10.40 -5.07
CA ASP A 15 -15.83 -10.51 -6.45
C ASP A 15 -16.85 -11.65 -6.59
N ASP A 16 -18.07 -11.32 -7.01
CA ASP A 16 -19.12 -12.31 -7.31
C ASP A 16 -19.30 -12.56 -8.82
N GLY A 17 -18.39 -12.06 -9.65
CA GLY A 17 -18.43 -12.13 -11.11
C GLY A 17 -19.36 -11.10 -11.76
N GLN A 18 -20.15 -10.35 -10.98
CA GLN A 18 -20.98 -9.24 -11.47
C GLN A 18 -20.50 -7.90 -10.95
N ARG A 19 -20.06 -7.86 -9.69
CA ARG A 19 -19.53 -6.67 -9.04
C ARG A 19 -18.46 -7.03 -8.01
N ILE A 20 -17.47 -6.16 -7.92
CA ILE A 20 -16.50 -6.15 -6.83
C ILE A 20 -17.07 -5.29 -5.70
N ARG A 21 -17.04 -5.81 -4.48
CA ARG A 21 -17.36 -5.09 -3.25
C ARG A 21 -16.12 -5.01 -2.36
N ILE A 22 -15.92 -3.86 -1.72
CA ILE A 22 -14.87 -3.66 -0.72
C ILE A 22 -15.52 -3.65 0.67
N VAL A 23 -14.98 -4.45 1.58
CA VAL A 23 -15.48 -4.65 2.95
C VAL A 23 -14.39 -4.32 3.97
N ASP A 24 -14.77 -4.31 5.25
CA ASP A 24 -13.88 -4.06 6.39
C ASP A 24 -13.33 -2.63 6.50
N TRP A 25 -14.25 -1.69 6.74
CA TRP A 25 -13.96 -0.25 6.77
C TRP A 25 -13.44 0.26 8.13
N GLU A 26 -12.90 -0.60 9.00
CA GLU A 26 -12.52 -0.19 10.36
C GLU A 26 -11.39 0.85 10.42
N TYR A 27 -10.48 0.83 9.44
CA TYR A 27 -9.39 1.80 9.30
C TYR A 27 -9.75 3.00 8.43
N ALA A 28 -10.98 3.09 7.93
CA ALA A 28 -11.36 4.12 6.98
C ALA A 28 -11.29 5.53 7.58
N GLY A 29 -10.88 6.50 6.76
CA GLY A 29 -10.72 7.88 7.22
C GLY A 29 -10.39 8.86 6.10
N MET A 30 -10.37 10.15 6.44
CA MET A 30 -9.96 11.19 5.49
C MET A 30 -8.44 11.17 5.32
N GLY A 31 -7.97 10.77 4.14
CA GLY A 31 -6.56 10.56 3.86
C GLY A 31 -6.12 11.08 2.49
N ASP A 32 -4.90 10.73 2.16
CA ASP A 32 -4.33 10.85 0.83
C ASP A 32 -4.63 9.58 0.04
N PRO A 33 -5.37 9.62 -1.08
CA PRO A 33 -5.70 8.43 -1.87
C PRO A 33 -4.50 7.61 -2.31
N PHE A 34 -3.32 8.21 -2.40
CA PHE A 34 -2.11 7.46 -2.74
C PHE A 34 -1.69 6.45 -1.69
N PHE A 35 -2.10 6.64 -0.43
CA PHE A 35 -1.93 5.59 0.57
C PHE A 35 -2.73 4.35 0.18
N ASP A 36 -4.02 4.49 -0.18
CA ASP A 36 -4.84 3.37 -0.67
C ASP A 36 -4.25 2.73 -1.94
N LEU A 37 -3.79 3.53 -2.91
CA LEU A 37 -3.19 2.99 -4.14
C LEU A 37 -1.89 2.22 -3.87
N GLY A 38 -1.02 2.74 -3.00
CA GLY A 38 0.22 2.07 -2.61
C GLY A 38 -0.04 0.83 -1.75
N ASN A 39 -1.00 0.90 -0.83
CA ASN A 39 -1.42 -0.21 0.01
C ASN A 39 -2.05 -1.34 -0.83
N PHE A 40 -2.94 -1.01 -1.78
CA PHE A 40 -3.49 -1.96 -2.74
C PHE A 40 -2.36 -2.64 -3.53
N SER A 41 -1.49 -1.82 -4.14
CA SER A 41 -0.39 -2.29 -4.98
C SER A 41 0.55 -3.27 -4.27
N VAL A 42 0.98 -2.94 -3.05
CA VAL A 42 1.94 -3.77 -2.32
C VAL A 42 1.31 -5.06 -1.77
N ASN A 43 0.04 -5.03 -1.35
CA ASN A 43 -0.63 -6.21 -0.79
C ASN A 43 -1.18 -7.17 -1.86
N HIS A 44 -1.32 -6.71 -3.11
CA HIS A 44 -1.65 -7.53 -4.27
C HIS A 44 -0.41 -7.98 -5.06
N ASP A 45 0.80 -7.69 -4.55
CA ASP A 45 2.09 -7.99 -5.20
C ASP A 45 2.18 -7.50 -6.66
N LEU A 46 1.62 -6.32 -6.94
CA LEU A 46 1.61 -5.78 -8.30
C LEU A 46 3.01 -5.48 -8.82
N THR A 47 3.20 -5.75 -10.10
CA THR A 47 4.39 -5.37 -10.88
C THR A 47 4.38 -3.89 -11.26
N PRO A 48 5.52 -3.31 -11.70
CA PRO A 48 5.57 -1.92 -12.16
C PRO A 48 4.64 -1.61 -13.33
N ASP A 49 4.41 -2.57 -14.23
CA ASP A 49 3.47 -2.40 -15.35
C ASP A 49 2.02 -2.39 -14.85
N GLU A 50 1.68 -3.22 -13.87
CA GLU A 50 0.36 -3.22 -13.23
C GLU A 50 0.13 -1.97 -12.38
N ASP A 51 1.16 -1.41 -11.74
CA ASP A 51 1.08 -0.10 -11.08
C ASP A 51 0.74 1.01 -12.09
N ALA A 52 1.31 0.94 -13.30
CA ALA A 52 0.93 1.85 -14.38
C ALA A 52 -0.52 1.68 -14.81
N TRP A 53 -1.04 0.44 -14.81
CA TRP A 53 -2.45 0.17 -15.10
C TRP A 53 -3.37 0.73 -14.01
N VAL A 54 -3.00 0.58 -12.73
CA VAL A 54 -3.73 1.16 -11.60
C VAL A 54 -3.81 2.69 -11.73
N ILE A 55 -2.68 3.35 -12.00
CA ILE A 55 -2.66 4.81 -12.21
C ILE A 55 -3.49 5.21 -13.42
N GLN A 56 -3.36 4.50 -14.55
CA GLN A 56 -4.16 4.76 -15.74
C GLN A 56 -5.67 4.63 -15.46
N ALA A 57 -6.08 3.61 -14.72
CA ALA A 57 -7.48 3.38 -14.37
C ALA A 57 -8.01 4.43 -13.39
N TYR A 58 -7.19 4.86 -12.43
CA TYR A 58 -7.58 5.81 -11.40
C TYR A 58 -7.59 7.27 -11.90
N ASP A 59 -6.62 7.66 -12.74
CA ASP A 59 -6.45 9.04 -13.20
C ASP A 59 -6.87 9.32 -14.63
N GLY A 60 -7.02 8.27 -15.45
CA GLY A 60 -7.21 8.38 -16.89
C GLY A 60 -5.92 8.65 -17.69
N GLU A 61 -4.77 8.82 -17.03
CA GLU A 61 -3.46 8.96 -17.67
C GLU A 61 -2.31 8.52 -16.75
N VAL A 62 -1.24 7.98 -17.33
CA VAL A 62 -0.02 7.65 -16.61
C VAL A 62 0.95 8.83 -16.63
N ARG A 63 1.32 9.32 -15.44
CA ARG A 63 2.32 10.38 -15.26
C ARG A 63 3.42 9.93 -14.31
N THR A 64 4.67 10.27 -14.62
CA THR A 64 5.85 9.83 -13.86
C THR A 64 5.77 10.19 -12.37
N HIS A 65 5.38 11.41 -12.03
CA HIS A 65 5.27 11.84 -10.62
C HIS A 65 4.19 11.04 -9.85
N ARG A 66 3.12 10.61 -10.54
CA ARG A 66 2.06 9.77 -9.95
C ARG A 66 2.60 8.37 -9.64
N LEU A 67 3.30 7.75 -10.60
CA LEU A 67 3.92 6.43 -10.39
C LEU A 67 4.96 6.44 -9.28
N ALA A 68 5.79 7.50 -9.24
CA ALA A 68 6.77 7.69 -8.19
C ALA A 68 6.09 7.79 -6.82
N ARG A 69 4.99 8.56 -6.71
CA ARG A 69 4.22 8.68 -5.47
C ARG A 69 3.56 7.38 -5.04
N LEU A 70 3.00 6.59 -5.97
CA LEU A 70 2.49 5.25 -5.67
C LEU A 70 3.59 4.37 -5.11
N SER A 71 4.74 4.32 -5.79
CA SER A 71 5.91 3.53 -5.36
C SER A 71 6.38 3.90 -3.95
N LEU A 72 6.41 5.19 -3.61
CA LEU A 72 6.75 5.66 -2.27
C LEU A 72 5.69 5.27 -1.24
N MET A 73 4.40 5.32 -1.59
CA MET A 73 3.33 4.88 -0.69
C MET A 73 3.30 3.37 -0.44
N ARG A 74 3.84 2.54 -1.34
CA ARG A 74 4.10 1.11 -1.04
C ARG A 74 5.02 0.96 0.19
N VAL A 75 6.08 1.77 0.25
CA VAL A 75 7.02 1.81 1.40
C VAL A 75 6.31 2.27 2.67
N VAL A 76 5.50 3.33 2.58
CA VAL A 76 4.73 3.84 3.72
C VAL A 76 3.71 2.81 4.22
N SER A 77 3.07 2.06 3.31
CA SER A 77 2.15 0.98 3.66
C SER A 77 2.85 -0.12 4.44
N ASP A 78 3.99 -0.64 3.95
CA ASP A 78 4.75 -1.65 4.70
C ASP A 78 5.26 -1.12 6.05
N PHE A 79 5.62 0.16 6.13
CA PHE A 79 6.00 0.75 7.41
C PHE A 79 4.86 0.69 8.43
N ARG A 80 3.65 1.08 8.00
CA ARG A 80 2.45 1.03 8.84
C ARG A 80 2.19 -0.41 9.31
N GLU A 81 2.21 -1.38 8.41
CA GLU A 81 1.94 -2.79 8.73
C GLU A 81 2.99 -3.38 9.67
N ALA A 82 4.28 -3.10 9.42
CA ALA A 82 5.36 -3.54 10.29
C ALA A 82 5.19 -2.99 11.71
N MET A 83 4.90 -1.70 11.85
CA MET A 83 4.69 -1.06 13.15
C MET A 83 3.40 -1.52 13.84
N TRP A 84 2.34 -1.82 13.07
CA TRP A 84 1.14 -2.46 13.60
C TRP A 84 1.47 -3.85 14.17
N GLY A 85 2.24 -4.66 13.45
CA GLY A 85 2.72 -5.96 13.91
C GLY A 85 3.53 -5.86 15.21
N VAL A 86 4.43 -4.89 15.32
CA VAL A 86 5.19 -4.60 16.55
C VAL A 86 4.25 -4.32 17.73
N LEU A 87 3.22 -3.49 17.54
CA LEU A 87 2.26 -3.19 18.59
C LEU A 87 1.45 -4.44 18.99
N GLN A 88 1.01 -5.25 18.02
CA GLN A 88 0.20 -6.45 18.26
C GLN A 88 0.92 -7.49 19.11
N GLN A 89 2.26 -7.58 19.06
CA GLN A 89 3.05 -8.45 19.95
C GLN A 89 2.76 -8.19 21.44
N ALA A 90 2.41 -6.94 21.80
CA ALA A 90 2.14 -6.57 23.18
C ALA A 90 0.66 -6.59 23.56
N ILE A 91 -0.25 -6.33 22.60
CA ILE A 91 -1.66 -6.07 22.90
C ILE A 91 -2.64 -7.12 22.36
N SER A 92 -2.21 -7.97 21.43
CA SER A 92 -3.10 -8.95 20.81
C SER A 92 -3.30 -10.17 21.69
N THR A 93 -4.47 -10.79 21.56
CA THR A 93 -4.80 -12.08 22.19
C THR A 93 -4.86 -13.23 21.18
N LEU A 94 -4.56 -12.93 19.91
CA LEU A 94 -4.59 -13.91 18.82
C LEU A 94 -3.34 -14.80 18.85
N GLU A 95 -3.51 -16.07 18.47
CA GLU A 95 -2.41 -17.01 18.26
C GLU A 95 -1.77 -16.79 16.88
N VAL A 96 -1.11 -15.64 16.70
CA VAL A 96 -0.43 -15.24 15.47
C VAL A 96 1.02 -14.87 15.81
N ASP A 97 1.95 -15.26 14.93
CA ASP A 97 3.36 -14.85 15.05
C ASP A 97 3.53 -13.40 14.53
N PHE A 98 3.23 -12.43 15.40
CA PHE A 98 3.37 -11.01 15.08
C PHE A 98 4.81 -10.54 14.94
N VAL A 99 5.80 -11.31 15.42
CA VAL A 99 7.22 -11.02 15.19
C VAL A 99 7.56 -11.33 13.74
N ALA A 100 7.19 -12.53 13.26
CA ALA A 100 7.37 -12.90 11.86
C ALA A 100 6.62 -11.96 10.91
N TYR A 101 5.37 -11.63 11.22
CA TYR A 101 4.57 -10.65 10.45
C TYR A 101 5.27 -9.30 10.33
N ALA A 102 5.69 -8.71 11.45
CA ALA A 102 6.37 -7.41 11.44
C ALA A 102 7.67 -7.46 10.63
N ASN A 103 8.45 -8.54 10.77
CA ASN A 103 9.71 -8.71 10.05
C ASN A 103 9.48 -8.81 8.54
N GLU A 104 8.47 -9.55 8.08
CA GLU A 104 8.14 -9.65 6.65
C GLU A 104 7.90 -8.27 6.02
N HIS A 105 7.10 -7.43 6.69
CA HIS A 105 6.82 -6.08 6.24
C HIS A 105 8.06 -5.16 6.33
N PHE A 106 8.87 -5.27 7.39
CA PHE A 106 10.13 -4.52 7.47
C PHE A 106 11.10 -4.90 6.35
N GLU A 107 11.22 -6.19 6.02
CA GLU A 107 12.08 -6.62 4.92
C GLU A 107 11.58 -6.09 3.58
N ARG A 108 10.26 -6.12 3.32
CA ARG A 108 9.70 -5.57 2.08
C ARG A 108 9.84 -4.05 2.00
N LEU A 109 9.65 -3.35 3.12
CA LEU A 109 9.95 -1.94 3.27
C LEU A 109 11.41 -1.63 2.90
N LEU A 110 12.36 -2.34 3.51
CA LEU A 110 13.79 -2.07 3.32
C LEU A 110 14.21 -2.39 1.88
N ARG A 111 13.75 -3.51 1.30
CA ARG A 111 14.00 -3.83 -0.11
C ARG A 111 13.58 -2.71 -1.06
N ASN A 112 12.42 -2.08 -0.80
CA ASN A 112 11.92 -1.00 -1.63
C ASN A 112 12.62 0.35 -1.35
N ALA A 113 12.89 0.65 -0.08
CA ALA A 113 13.55 1.89 0.34
C ALA A 113 15.04 1.92 -0.04
N GLU A 114 15.71 0.77 -0.08
CA GLU A 114 17.12 0.64 -0.45
C GLU A 114 17.32 0.43 -1.96
N SER A 115 16.24 0.43 -2.75
CA SER A 115 16.34 0.30 -4.20
C SER A 115 17.07 1.48 -4.83
N ALA A 116 17.86 1.21 -5.88
CA ALA A 116 18.63 2.24 -6.59
C ALA A 116 17.76 3.36 -7.19
N ASP A 117 16.46 3.09 -7.42
CA ASP A 117 15.50 4.06 -7.93
C ASP A 117 14.83 4.91 -6.84
N PHE A 118 15.06 4.66 -5.55
CA PHE A 118 14.34 5.34 -4.47
C PHE A 118 14.54 6.87 -4.50
N GLU A 119 15.78 7.35 -4.59
CA GLU A 119 16.09 8.79 -4.69
C GLU A 119 15.52 9.45 -5.95
N LYS A 120 15.53 8.68 -7.06
CA LYS A 120 14.91 9.12 -8.31
C LYS A 120 13.40 9.27 -8.14
N ARG A 121 12.73 8.33 -7.46
CA ARG A 121 11.29 8.40 -7.17
C ARG A 121 10.96 9.59 -6.25
N LEU A 122 11.78 9.86 -5.23
CA LEU A 122 11.62 11.05 -4.40
C LEU A 122 11.67 12.33 -5.24
N SER A 123 12.67 12.45 -6.13
CA SER A 123 12.80 13.60 -7.02
C SER A 123 11.59 13.72 -7.96
N GLN A 124 11.23 12.62 -8.63
CA GLN A 124 10.10 12.60 -9.57
C GLN A 124 8.74 12.91 -8.91
N ALA A 125 8.54 12.50 -7.65
CA ALA A 125 7.33 12.81 -6.90
C ALA A 125 7.25 14.29 -6.51
N ALA A 126 8.38 14.97 -6.35
CA ALA A 126 8.46 16.39 -6.02
C ALA A 126 8.26 17.31 -7.24
N ASP A 127 8.54 16.82 -8.45
CA ASP A 127 8.41 17.57 -9.72
C ASP A 127 6.95 17.75 -10.21
N ALA A 128 5.95 17.67 -9.30
CA ALA A 128 4.52 17.70 -9.60
C ALA A 128 3.92 19.10 -9.67
#